data_AF-A0A950Y8S4-F1
#
_entry.id   AF-A0A950Y8S4-F1
#
_cell.length_a   1.000
_cell.length_b   1.000
_cell.length_c   1.000
_cell.angle_alpha   90.00
_cell.angle_beta   90.00
_cell.angle_gamma   90.00
#
_symmetry.space_group_name_H-M   'P 1'
#
loop_
_entity.id
_entity.type
_entity.pdbx_description
1 polymer ?
#
loop_
_entity_poly.entity_id
_entity_poly.type
_entity_poly.pdbx_seq_one_letter_code
_entity_poly.pdbx_strand_id
1 'polypeptide(L)'
;LYRPSHLPDARATVDRWREYFVKRRLGDPFIVMPQARGDDDPRIYGMDAAAGFPPHKVGFSGTDIRWELKLLDKTFSGSVVSYDQTVARSIENIPNGFRLFPGVCPQWDNEARSPNRGFSLAGSTPQKYANWLGAMSKYAMQAPTKDERVVFINAWNEWAEGAYLEPDRHFGCAYLAQTRMVLEGLSSPDIALATSIRTPTGLSRFEAPQPSLVNLIENLPRMVLRKIARKFQKRGRGE
;
A
#
# COMPACT_ATOMS: atom_id res chain seq x y z
N LEU A 1 -0.55 14.56 -5.56
CA LEU A 1 -0.12 15.65 -4.67
C LEU A 1 -0.33 15.25 -3.22
N TYR A 2 0.74 15.13 -2.44
CA TYR A 2 0.66 14.80 -1.01
C TYR A 2 0.36 16.06 -0.19
N ARG A 3 -0.55 15.94 0.79
CA ARG A 3 -0.99 17.02 1.69
C ARG A 3 -1.43 18.33 1.02
N PRO A 4 -2.44 18.30 0.13
CA PRO A 4 -2.98 19.51 -0.48
C PRO A 4 -3.53 20.52 0.54
N SER A 5 -4.01 20.07 1.70
CA SER A 5 -4.46 20.93 2.80
C SER A 5 -3.42 21.96 3.27
N HIS A 6 -2.14 21.76 2.95
CA HIS A 6 -1.07 22.71 3.29
C HIS A 6 -0.93 23.88 2.31
N LEU A 7 -1.54 23.78 1.13
CA LEU A 7 -1.54 24.88 0.17
C LEU A 7 -2.54 25.94 0.64
N PRO A 8 -2.19 27.24 0.58
CA PRO A 8 -3.10 28.33 0.97
C PRO A 8 -4.45 28.26 0.24
N ASP A 9 -4.41 27.91 -1.04
CA ASP A 9 -5.57 27.55 -1.84
C ASP A 9 -5.18 26.43 -2.80
N ALA A 10 -5.46 25.19 -2.39
CA ALA A 10 -5.13 24.01 -3.18
C ALA A 10 -5.90 23.96 -4.50
N ARG A 11 -7.19 24.36 -4.49
CA ARG A 11 -8.04 24.31 -5.68
C ARG A 11 -7.53 25.28 -6.74
N ALA A 12 -7.30 26.54 -6.38
CA ALA A 12 -6.75 27.52 -7.31
C ALA A 12 -5.34 27.12 -7.78
N THR A 13 -4.56 26.42 -6.95
CA THR A 13 -3.25 25.89 -7.36
C THR A 13 -3.37 24.80 -8.43
N VAL A 14 -4.28 23.84 -8.23
CA VAL A 14 -4.56 22.79 -9.20
C VAL A 14 -5.08 23.39 -10.52
N ASP A 15 -6.01 24.35 -10.45
CA ASP A 15 -6.58 24.99 -11.64
C ASP A 15 -5.47 25.71 -12.46
N ARG A 16 -4.56 26.44 -11.79
CA ARG A 16 -3.38 27.05 -12.44
C ARG A 16 -2.47 26.02 -13.12
N TRP A 17 -2.27 24.85 -12.52
CA TRP A 17 -1.46 23.79 -13.14
C TRP A 17 -2.13 23.22 -14.38
N ARG A 18 -3.43 22.91 -14.31
CA ARG A 18 -4.19 22.43 -15.49
C ARG A 18 -4.13 23.43 -16.63
N GLU A 19 -4.40 24.71 -16.34
CA GLU A 19 -4.27 25.79 -17.33
C GLU A 19 -2.88 25.85 -17.96
N TYR A 20 -1.83 25.71 -17.15
CA TYR A 20 -0.46 25.73 -17.64
C TYR A 20 -0.19 24.56 -18.61
N PHE A 21 -0.59 23.35 -18.26
CA PHE A 21 -0.40 22.16 -19.10
C PHE A 21 -1.17 22.26 -20.41
N VAL A 22 -2.43 22.73 -20.37
CA VAL A 22 -3.25 22.97 -21.56
C VAL A 22 -2.62 24.04 -22.46
N LYS A 23 -2.19 25.19 -21.90
CA LYS A 23 -1.51 26.27 -22.66
C LYS A 23 -0.22 25.78 -23.34
N ARG A 24 0.47 24.79 -22.74
CA ARG A 24 1.67 24.15 -23.28
C ARG A 24 1.39 22.98 -24.23
N ARG A 25 0.12 22.67 -24.53
CA ARG A 25 -0.30 21.53 -25.35
C ARG A 25 0.20 20.17 -24.81
N LEU A 26 0.29 20.05 -23.49
CA LEU A 26 0.69 18.82 -22.80
C LEU A 26 -0.50 17.96 -22.35
N GLY A 27 -1.74 18.41 -22.63
CA GLY A 27 -2.97 17.78 -22.17
C GLY A 27 -3.42 18.27 -20.80
N ASP A 28 -4.48 17.66 -20.26
CA ASP A 28 -4.95 17.91 -18.89
C ASP A 28 -4.31 16.89 -17.94
N PRO A 29 -3.53 17.31 -16.92
CA PRO A 29 -2.86 16.37 -16.03
C PRO A 29 -3.86 15.62 -15.16
N PHE A 30 -3.66 14.31 -15.01
CA PHE A 30 -4.40 13.51 -14.04
C PHE A 30 -3.72 13.62 -12.66
N ILE A 31 -4.39 14.26 -11.70
CA ILE A 31 -3.84 14.61 -10.39
C ILE A 31 -4.48 13.72 -9.33
N VAL A 32 -3.63 12.92 -8.68
CA VAL A 32 -4.03 11.96 -7.64
C VAL A 32 -3.58 12.42 -6.26
N MET A 33 -4.47 12.36 -5.27
CA MET A 33 -4.21 12.71 -3.88
C MET A 33 -4.02 11.46 -3.00
N PRO A 34 -2.86 11.24 -2.38
CA PRO A 34 -2.73 10.21 -1.35
C PRO A 34 -3.62 10.54 -0.13
N GLN A 35 -4.38 9.56 0.36
CA GLN A 35 -5.24 9.72 1.54
C GLN A 35 -4.42 9.70 2.83
N ALA A 36 -3.88 10.85 3.19
CA ALA A 36 -2.96 11.00 4.31
C ALA A 36 -3.37 12.16 5.22
N ARG A 37 -3.29 11.93 6.54
CA ARG A 37 -3.39 13.00 7.56
C ARG A 37 -4.68 13.86 7.45
N GLY A 38 -5.81 13.23 7.13
CA GLY A 38 -7.13 13.90 7.04
C GLY A 38 -7.51 14.39 5.65
N ASP A 39 -6.60 14.33 4.67
CA ASP A 39 -6.93 14.58 3.28
C ASP A 39 -7.60 13.34 2.68
N ASP A 40 -8.94 13.33 2.64
CA ASP A 40 -9.72 12.15 2.22
C ASP A 40 -10.41 12.31 0.86
N ASP A 41 -11.16 13.41 0.65
CA ASP A 41 -11.89 13.69 -0.59
C ASP A 41 -11.05 14.57 -1.53
N PRO A 42 -10.61 14.07 -2.69
CA PRO A 42 -9.79 14.83 -3.63
C PRO A 42 -10.54 15.98 -4.32
N ARG A 43 -11.88 15.91 -4.37
CA ARG A 43 -12.72 16.85 -5.14
C ARG A 43 -12.70 18.25 -4.56
N ILE A 44 -12.58 18.38 -3.24
CA ILE A 44 -12.50 19.67 -2.55
C ILE A 44 -11.25 20.47 -2.99
N TYR A 45 -10.25 19.78 -3.53
CA TYR A 45 -9.00 20.36 -4.03
C TYR A 45 -8.92 20.40 -5.58
N GLY A 46 -9.98 20.01 -6.30
CA GLY A 46 -9.99 19.96 -7.76
C GLY A 46 -9.19 18.81 -8.39
N MET A 47 -8.91 17.76 -7.60
CA MET A 47 -8.13 16.59 -8.03
C MET A 47 -9.04 15.45 -8.51
N ASP A 48 -8.52 14.58 -9.36
CA ASP A 48 -9.30 13.59 -10.11
C ASP A 48 -9.57 12.31 -9.31
N ALA A 49 -8.63 11.93 -8.44
CA ALA A 49 -8.71 10.68 -7.71
C ALA A 49 -7.95 10.75 -6.39
N ALA A 50 -8.30 9.83 -5.51
CA ALA A 50 -7.54 9.51 -4.31
C ALA A 50 -6.68 8.26 -4.53
N ALA A 51 -5.56 8.17 -3.82
CA ALA A 51 -4.77 6.95 -3.68
C ALA A 51 -4.78 6.55 -2.20
N GLY A 52 -5.11 5.30 -1.89
CA GLY A 52 -4.99 4.77 -0.54
C GLY A 52 -3.53 4.87 -0.08
N PHE A 53 -3.31 5.41 1.12
CA PHE A 53 -1.97 5.61 1.68
C PHE A 53 -1.90 5.07 3.12
N PRO A 54 -2.11 3.75 3.31
CA PRO A 54 -2.08 3.15 4.64
C PRO A 54 -0.68 3.28 5.27
N PRO A 55 -0.59 3.37 6.61
CA PRO A 55 -1.68 3.21 7.58
C PRO A 55 -2.46 4.50 7.89
N HIS A 56 -2.24 5.62 7.20
CA HIS A 56 -2.74 6.93 7.65
C HIS A 56 -4.25 6.98 7.90
N LYS A 57 -5.07 6.73 6.88
CA LYS A 57 -6.54 6.80 6.99
C LYS A 57 -7.14 5.64 7.80
N VAL A 58 -6.57 4.45 7.65
CA VAL A 58 -7.20 3.18 8.05
C VAL A 58 -6.61 2.57 9.33
N GLY A 59 -5.34 2.82 9.60
CA GLY A 59 -4.61 2.27 10.75
C GLY A 59 -4.54 3.24 11.94
N PHE A 60 -4.29 4.54 11.72
CA PHE A 60 -4.12 5.49 12.84
C PHE A 60 -5.39 5.73 13.68
N SER A 61 -6.57 5.37 13.15
CA SER A 61 -7.84 5.41 13.88
C SER A 61 -8.18 4.08 14.58
N GLY A 62 -7.29 3.09 14.49
CA GLY A 62 -7.44 1.73 15.03
C GLY A 62 -7.61 1.69 16.54
N THR A 63 -8.12 0.56 17.04
CA THR A 63 -8.13 0.27 18.47
C THR A 63 -6.70 -0.05 18.91
N ASP A 64 -6.22 0.67 19.91
CA ASP A 64 -4.88 0.46 20.46
C ASP A 64 -4.84 -0.85 21.26
N ILE A 65 -4.03 -1.79 20.80
CA ILE A 65 -3.83 -3.13 21.36
C ILE A 65 -2.50 -3.26 22.12
N ARG A 66 -1.78 -2.15 22.37
CA ARG A 66 -0.46 -2.21 23.04
C ARG A 66 -0.47 -2.95 24.38
N TRP A 67 -1.60 -2.95 25.08
CA TRP A 67 -1.82 -3.60 26.37
C TRP A 67 -1.89 -5.13 26.29
N GLU A 68 -2.18 -5.66 25.09
CA GLU A 68 -2.25 -7.09 24.81
C GLU A 68 -0.88 -7.67 24.44
N LEU A 69 0.12 -6.80 24.27
CA LEU A 69 1.45 -7.16 23.78
C LEU A 69 2.49 -7.10 24.90
N LYS A 70 3.52 -7.93 24.76
CA LYS A 70 4.73 -7.82 25.58
C LYS A 70 5.66 -6.76 24.99
N LEU A 71 5.59 -5.54 25.51
CA LEU A 71 6.48 -4.45 25.10
C LEU A 71 7.90 -4.66 25.65
N LEU A 72 8.91 -4.45 24.80
CA LEU A 72 10.32 -4.49 25.21
C LEU A 72 10.72 -3.19 25.91
N ASP A 73 10.25 -2.05 25.41
CA ASP A 73 10.39 -0.76 26.05
C ASP A 73 9.17 -0.49 26.95
N LYS A 74 9.40 -0.40 28.25
CA LYS A 74 8.35 -0.12 29.25
C LYS A 74 7.93 1.35 29.29
N THR A 75 8.70 2.23 28.65
CA THR A 75 8.43 3.67 28.55
C THR A 75 7.67 4.04 27.28
N PHE A 76 7.41 3.06 26.39
CA PHE A 76 6.66 3.27 25.17
C PHE A 76 5.24 3.80 25.46
N SER A 77 4.94 4.96 24.88
CA SER A 77 3.66 5.68 25.02
C SER A 77 2.95 5.90 23.68
N GLY A 78 3.52 5.40 22.59
CA GLY A 78 2.93 5.35 21.26
C GLY A 78 1.78 4.34 21.17
N SER A 79 1.22 4.14 19.99
CA SER A 79 0.04 3.30 19.79
C SER A 79 0.35 2.10 18.91
N VAL A 80 -0.26 0.95 19.19
CA VAL A 80 -0.11 -0.25 18.37
C VAL A 80 -1.47 -0.72 17.91
N VAL A 81 -1.63 -0.92 16.62
CA VAL A 81 -2.89 -1.39 16.02
C VAL A 81 -2.65 -2.74 15.36
N SER A 82 -3.63 -3.65 15.41
CA SER A 82 -3.48 -4.93 14.72
C SER A 82 -3.50 -4.73 13.20
N TYR A 83 -2.64 -5.46 12.50
CA TYR A 83 -2.59 -5.44 11.05
C TYR A 83 -3.94 -5.86 10.44
N ASP A 84 -4.60 -6.87 11.01
CA ASP A 84 -5.90 -7.35 10.55
C ASP A 84 -7.00 -6.30 10.68
N GLN A 85 -7.00 -5.51 11.77
CA GLN A 85 -7.95 -4.40 11.91
C GLN A 85 -7.72 -3.33 10.83
N THR A 86 -6.47 -3.03 10.51
CA THR A 86 -6.13 -2.08 9.44
C THR A 86 -6.60 -2.57 8.07
N VAL A 87 -6.42 -3.86 7.79
CA VAL A 87 -6.93 -4.51 6.56
C VAL A 87 -8.46 -4.44 6.49
N ALA A 88 -9.16 -4.82 7.55
CA ALA A 88 -10.62 -4.78 7.62
C ALA A 88 -11.15 -3.36 7.35
N ARG A 89 -10.59 -2.36 8.04
CA ARG A 89 -10.95 -0.95 7.83
C ARG A 89 -10.64 -0.46 6.43
N SER A 90 -9.55 -0.92 5.80
CA SER A 90 -9.25 -0.57 4.42
C SER A 90 -10.30 -1.07 3.43
N ILE A 91 -10.94 -2.21 3.72
CA ILE A 91 -12.02 -2.77 2.90
C ILE A 91 -13.34 -2.05 3.18
N GLU A 92 -13.63 -1.77 4.45
CA GLU A 92 -14.88 -1.10 4.88
C GLU A 92 -14.94 0.37 4.48
N ASN A 93 -13.80 1.08 4.43
CA ASN A 93 -13.72 2.52 4.18
C ASN A 93 -13.44 2.89 2.71
N ILE A 94 -13.84 2.03 1.77
CA ILE A 94 -13.84 2.36 0.35
C ILE A 94 -14.92 3.45 0.12
N PRO A 95 -14.54 4.62 -0.44
CA PRO A 95 -15.44 5.75 -0.56
C PRO A 95 -16.46 5.55 -1.69
N ASN A 96 -17.68 6.04 -1.46
CA ASN A 96 -18.70 6.19 -2.49
C ASN A 96 -18.77 7.67 -2.89
N GLY A 97 -18.28 8.03 -4.08
CA GLY A 97 -18.47 9.39 -4.64
C GLY A 97 -17.28 10.01 -5.34
N PHE A 98 -16.09 9.42 -5.26
CA PHE A 98 -14.93 9.79 -6.05
C PHE A 98 -14.07 8.56 -6.36
N ARG A 99 -13.19 8.69 -7.36
CA ARG A 99 -12.29 7.60 -7.76
C ARG A 99 -11.24 7.34 -6.69
N LEU A 100 -11.12 6.09 -6.24
CA LEU A 100 -10.06 5.62 -5.37
C LEU A 100 -9.21 4.59 -6.10
N PHE A 101 -7.91 4.83 -6.19
CA PHE A 101 -6.93 3.77 -6.37
C PHE A 101 -6.62 3.19 -4.99
N PRO A 102 -6.99 1.93 -4.68
CA PRO A 102 -6.76 1.38 -3.37
C PRO A 102 -5.26 1.31 -3.04
N GLY A 103 -4.95 1.32 -1.75
CA GLY A 103 -3.58 1.24 -1.26
C GLY A 103 -3.41 0.15 -0.22
N VAL A 104 -2.27 -0.52 -0.22
CA VAL A 104 -1.86 -1.50 0.80
C VAL A 104 -0.46 -1.14 1.33
N CYS A 105 -0.07 -1.67 2.49
CA CYS A 105 1.31 -1.58 2.98
C CYS A 105 1.79 -2.94 3.50
N PRO A 106 3.05 -3.35 3.28
CA PRO A 106 3.59 -4.60 3.80
C PRO A 106 3.52 -4.67 5.33
N GLN A 107 3.91 -3.60 6.01
CA GLN A 107 3.93 -3.45 7.46
C GLN A 107 4.14 -1.96 7.79
N TRP A 108 4.16 -1.61 9.07
CA TRP A 108 4.51 -0.27 9.51
C TRP A 108 5.02 -0.26 10.94
N ASP A 109 6.11 0.45 11.18
CA ASP A 109 6.63 0.80 12.50
C ASP A 109 7.51 2.05 12.36
N ASN A 110 7.07 3.18 12.90
CA ASN A 110 7.85 4.43 12.86
C ASN A 110 8.43 4.83 14.23
N GLU A 111 8.56 3.88 15.16
CA GLU A 111 9.14 4.10 16.48
C GLU A 111 10.59 4.63 16.38
N ALA A 112 11.38 4.12 15.44
CA ALA A 112 12.74 4.62 15.19
C ALA A 112 12.80 6.12 14.83
N ARG A 113 11.72 6.69 14.27
CA ARG A 113 11.62 8.13 13.96
C ARG A 113 10.99 8.93 15.08
N SER A 114 10.17 8.30 15.90
CA SER A 114 9.41 8.95 16.96
C SER A 114 9.58 8.17 18.27
N PRO A 115 10.78 8.15 18.87
CA PRO A 115 11.04 7.33 20.04
C PRO A 115 10.01 7.55 21.15
N ASN A 116 9.56 6.45 21.73
CA ASN A 116 8.49 6.26 22.70
C ASN A 116 7.10 6.73 22.27
N ARG A 117 6.92 7.19 21.03
CA ARG A 117 5.68 7.82 20.53
C ARG A 117 5.31 7.33 19.13
N GLY A 118 5.94 6.27 18.65
CA GLY A 118 5.66 5.69 17.35
C GLY A 118 4.25 5.11 17.24
N PHE A 119 3.89 4.80 16.01
CA PHE A 119 2.76 3.99 15.63
C PHE A 119 3.30 2.72 14.97
N SER A 120 2.78 1.56 15.38
CA SER A 120 3.15 0.27 14.79
C SER A 120 1.93 -0.56 14.43
N LEU A 121 2.05 -1.33 13.33
CA LEU A 121 1.10 -2.36 12.96
C LEU A 121 1.60 -3.72 13.43
N ALA A 122 0.92 -4.29 14.44
CA ALA A 122 1.30 -5.59 14.98
C ALA A 122 0.69 -6.75 14.17
N GLY A 123 1.50 -7.79 13.99
CA GLY A 123 1.06 -9.05 13.38
C GLY A 123 0.96 -9.03 11.86
N SER A 124 1.73 -8.16 11.18
CA SER A 124 1.93 -8.28 9.74
C SER A 124 2.68 -9.58 9.39
N THR A 125 2.29 -10.20 8.29
CA THR A 125 3.02 -11.28 7.65
C THR A 125 2.91 -11.16 6.13
N PRO A 126 3.84 -11.74 5.35
CA PRO A 126 3.73 -11.79 3.89
C PRO A 126 2.38 -12.34 3.40
N GLN A 127 1.83 -13.35 4.07
CA GLN A 127 0.53 -13.94 3.69
C GLN A 127 -0.63 -12.98 3.95
N LYS A 128 -0.65 -12.27 5.09
CA LYS A 128 -1.70 -11.28 5.38
C LYS A 128 -1.65 -10.11 4.41
N TYR A 129 -0.44 -9.65 4.08
CA TYR A 129 -0.23 -8.68 3.01
C TYR A 129 -0.76 -9.18 1.66
N ALA A 130 -0.47 -10.43 1.28
CA ALA A 130 -0.98 -11.03 0.04
C ALA A 130 -2.51 -11.01 -0.02
N ASN A 131 -3.16 -11.39 1.08
CA ASN A 131 -4.61 -11.40 1.19
C ASN A 131 -5.20 -9.98 1.04
N TRP A 132 -4.58 -8.99 1.68
CA TRP A 132 -5.00 -7.59 1.54
C TRP A 132 -4.81 -7.06 0.11
N LEU A 133 -3.63 -7.31 -0.48
CA LEU A 133 -3.34 -6.95 -1.87
C LEU A 133 -4.31 -7.62 -2.84
N GLY A 134 -4.65 -8.89 -2.62
CA GLY A 134 -5.62 -9.63 -3.42
C GLY A 134 -7.02 -9.01 -3.34
N ALA A 135 -7.48 -8.65 -2.14
CA ALA A 135 -8.76 -7.97 -1.95
C ALA A 135 -8.80 -6.61 -2.66
N MET A 136 -7.77 -5.78 -2.47
CA MET A 136 -7.68 -4.46 -3.11
C MET A 136 -7.53 -4.56 -4.63
N SER A 137 -6.80 -5.56 -5.13
CA SER A 137 -6.70 -5.80 -6.57
C SER A 137 -8.03 -6.24 -7.17
N LYS A 138 -8.79 -7.10 -6.49
CA LYS A 138 -10.16 -7.48 -6.93
C LYS A 138 -11.09 -6.27 -6.99
N TYR A 139 -11.00 -5.36 -6.02
CA TYR A 139 -11.70 -4.07 -6.08
C TYR A 139 -11.24 -3.24 -7.28
N ALA A 140 -9.93 -3.04 -7.47
CA ALA A 140 -9.39 -2.26 -8.59
C ALA A 140 -9.81 -2.83 -9.96
N MET A 141 -9.95 -4.16 -10.08
CA MET A 141 -10.41 -4.83 -11.30
C MET A 141 -11.86 -4.47 -11.70
N GLN A 142 -12.66 -3.93 -10.79
CA GLN A 142 -14.01 -3.44 -11.07
C GLN A 142 -13.99 -2.11 -11.82
N ALA A 143 -12.83 -1.44 -11.93
CA ALA A 143 -12.71 -0.20 -12.68
C ALA A 143 -13.02 -0.41 -14.19
N PRO A 144 -13.70 0.56 -14.83
CA PRO A 144 -14.20 0.41 -16.19
C PRO A 144 -13.09 0.27 -17.23
N THR A 145 -11.96 0.96 -17.02
CA THR A 145 -10.81 0.92 -17.94
C THR A 145 -9.63 0.19 -17.31
N LYS A 146 -8.80 -0.45 -18.14
CA LYS A 146 -7.61 -1.16 -17.65
C LYS A 146 -6.61 -0.22 -16.98
N ASP A 147 -6.50 1.00 -17.48
CA ASP A 147 -5.59 2.02 -16.95
C ASP A 147 -6.00 2.51 -15.56
N GLU A 148 -7.24 2.26 -15.14
CA GLU A 148 -7.74 2.58 -13.81
C GLU A 148 -7.57 1.43 -12.80
N ARG A 149 -7.14 0.25 -13.25
CA ARG A 149 -6.95 -0.95 -12.41
C ARG A 149 -5.60 -0.91 -11.69
N VAL A 150 -5.42 0.12 -10.87
CA VAL A 150 -4.16 0.40 -10.16
C VAL A 150 -4.34 0.21 -8.67
N VAL A 151 -3.39 -0.48 -8.04
CA VAL A 151 -3.25 -0.57 -6.57
C VAL A 151 -1.90 0.03 -6.18
N PHE A 152 -1.89 0.91 -5.19
CA PHE A 152 -0.68 1.47 -4.62
C PHE A 152 -0.14 0.59 -3.48
N ILE A 153 1.19 0.44 -3.40
CA ILE A 153 1.86 -0.22 -2.29
C ILE A 153 2.72 0.82 -1.57
N ASN A 154 2.40 1.10 -0.31
CA ASN A 154 3.19 1.93 0.57
C ASN A 154 4.12 1.06 1.45
N ALA A 155 5.42 0.98 1.22
CA ALA A 155 6.19 1.58 0.13
C ALA A 155 7.16 0.55 -0.46
N TRP A 156 7.95 0.98 -1.45
CA TRP A 156 9.09 0.19 -1.92
C TRP A 156 10.16 0.05 -0.82
N ASN A 157 10.56 1.15 -0.17
CA ASN A 157 11.74 1.18 0.70
C ASN A 157 11.68 2.25 1.81
N GLU A 158 10.54 2.45 2.46
CA GLU A 158 10.43 3.38 3.60
C GLU A 158 10.88 2.69 4.90
N TRP A 159 12.18 2.44 4.98
CA TRP A 159 12.79 1.69 6.09
C TRP A 159 12.60 2.36 7.44
N ALA A 160 12.56 3.69 7.48
CA ALA A 160 12.40 4.44 8.73
C ALA A 160 10.98 4.33 9.32
N GLU A 161 10.01 3.83 8.55
CA GLU A 161 8.63 3.59 8.99
C GLU A 161 8.27 2.10 8.86
N GLY A 162 9.25 1.21 8.68
CA GLY A 162 9.05 -0.22 8.49
C GLY A 162 8.34 -0.61 7.19
N ALA A 163 7.80 0.34 6.43
CA ALA A 163 6.97 0.12 5.26
C ALA A 163 7.79 -0.16 3.99
N TYR A 164 8.46 -1.31 3.96
CA TYR A 164 9.32 -1.71 2.85
C TYR A 164 8.85 -3.01 2.18
N LEU A 165 8.77 -2.98 0.84
CA LEU A 165 8.64 -4.15 -0.03
C LEU A 165 10.02 -4.69 -0.45
N GLU A 166 11.05 -3.84 -0.36
CA GLU A 166 12.44 -4.19 -0.62
C GLU A 166 12.89 -5.38 0.24
N PRO A 167 13.64 -6.35 -0.30
CA PRO A 167 14.08 -7.50 0.46
C PRO A 167 14.88 -7.16 1.71
N ASP A 168 14.62 -7.88 2.79
CA ASP A 168 15.28 -7.71 4.08
C ASP A 168 15.96 -9.01 4.57
N ARG A 169 16.46 -9.02 5.80
CA ARG A 169 17.04 -10.23 6.42
C ARG A 169 16.03 -11.13 7.12
N HIS A 170 14.82 -10.63 7.39
CA HIS A 170 13.83 -11.34 8.21
C HIS A 170 12.89 -12.17 7.34
N PHE A 171 12.31 -11.57 6.31
CA PHE A 171 11.43 -12.18 5.32
C PHE A 171 12.07 -12.35 3.94
N GLY A 172 13.28 -11.84 3.71
CA GLY A 172 13.95 -11.99 2.42
C GLY A 172 13.12 -11.37 1.30
N CYS A 173 12.80 -12.14 0.26
CA CYS A 173 11.96 -11.68 -0.84
C CYS A 173 10.47 -12.02 -0.68
N ALA A 174 10.01 -12.50 0.48
CA ALA A 174 8.66 -13.07 0.62
C ALA A 174 7.52 -12.09 0.24
N TYR A 175 7.62 -10.80 0.57
CA TYR A 175 6.61 -9.82 0.15
C TYR A 175 6.56 -9.61 -1.38
N LEU A 176 7.71 -9.67 -2.06
CA LEU A 176 7.77 -9.64 -3.53
C LEU A 176 7.18 -10.91 -4.14
N ALA A 177 7.46 -12.07 -3.55
CA ALA A 177 6.87 -13.36 -3.94
C ALA A 177 5.35 -13.30 -3.91
N GLN A 178 4.82 -12.84 -2.78
CA GLN A 178 3.39 -12.73 -2.55
C GLN A 178 2.76 -11.71 -3.50
N THR A 179 3.44 -10.59 -3.76
CA THR A 179 2.99 -9.62 -4.78
C THR A 179 2.88 -10.27 -6.15
N ARG A 180 3.90 -11.02 -6.58
CA ARG A 180 3.88 -11.75 -7.86
C ARG A 180 2.75 -12.77 -7.92
N MET A 181 2.62 -13.62 -6.90
CA MET A 181 1.60 -14.67 -6.85
C MET A 181 0.18 -14.09 -6.94
N VAL A 182 -0.09 -12.98 -6.25
CA VAL A 182 -1.38 -12.29 -6.35
C VAL A 182 -1.64 -11.81 -7.77
N LEU A 183 -0.67 -11.16 -8.42
CA LEU A 183 -0.82 -10.63 -9.78
C LEU A 183 -0.98 -11.74 -10.84
N GLU A 184 -0.25 -12.84 -10.69
CA GLU A 184 -0.38 -14.02 -11.55
C GLU A 184 -1.77 -14.65 -11.38
N GLY A 185 -2.25 -14.81 -10.14
CA GLY A 185 -3.57 -15.36 -9.85
C GLY A 185 -4.71 -14.53 -10.45
N LEU A 186 -4.57 -13.21 -10.53
CA LEU A 186 -5.56 -12.32 -11.17
C LEU A 186 -5.57 -12.42 -12.71
N SER A 187 -4.49 -12.92 -13.29
CA SER A 187 -4.34 -13.07 -14.74
C SER A 187 -4.86 -14.42 -15.23
N SER A 188 -5.16 -15.36 -14.32
CA SER A 188 -5.73 -16.66 -14.65
C SER A 188 -7.21 -16.54 -15.07
N PRO A 189 -7.61 -17.15 -16.20
CA PRO A 189 -8.96 -17.02 -16.77
C PRO A 189 -10.10 -17.51 -15.84
N ASP A 190 -9.81 -18.33 -14.83
CA ASP A 190 -10.80 -18.90 -13.92
C ASP A 190 -11.43 -17.87 -12.95
N ILE A 191 -10.77 -16.74 -12.66
CA ILE A 191 -11.32 -15.70 -11.76
C ILE A 191 -12.33 -14.79 -12.48
N ALA A 192 -12.25 -14.69 -13.81
CA ALA A 192 -13.19 -13.90 -14.61
C ALA A 192 -14.63 -14.46 -14.57
N LEU A 193 -14.80 -15.76 -14.30
CA LEU A 193 -16.12 -16.39 -14.14
C LEU A 193 -16.67 -16.28 -12.70
N ALA A 194 -15.81 -16.26 -11.68
CA ALA A 194 -16.25 -16.25 -10.28
C ALA A 194 -16.84 -14.91 -9.82
N THR A 195 -16.57 -13.80 -10.53
CA THR A 195 -17.13 -12.48 -10.23
C THR A 195 -18.58 -12.29 -10.71
N SER A 196 -19.15 -13.27 -11.43
CA SER A 196 -20.55 -13.27 -11.86
C SER A 196 -21.51 -14.00 -10.90
N ILE A 197 -21.03 -14.62 -9.83
CA ILE A 197 -21.86 -15.41 -8.92
C ILE A 197 -21.95 -14.73 -7.56
N ARG A 198 -23.19 -14.53 -7.10
CA ARG A 198 -23.59 -13.86 -5.86
C ARG A 198 -22.86 -14.40 -4.62
N THR A 199 -22.79 -13.52 -3.61
CA THR A 199 -22.26 -13.70 -2.26
C THR A 199 -22.45 -15.12 -1.70
N PRO A 200 -21.37 -15.83 -1.33
CA PRO A 200 -21.46 -16.94 -0.41
C PRO A 200 -20.93 -16.53 0.97
N THR A 201 -21.81 -16.64 1.96
CA THR A 201 -21.48 -16.88 3.36
C THR A 201 -20.52 -18.08 3.48
N GLY A 202 -19.38 -17.89 4.14
CA GLY A 202 -18.45 -18.97 4.51
C GLY A 202 -17.03 -18.79 3.94
N LEU A 203 -16.14 -18.17 4.70
CA LEU A 203 -14.70 -18.13 4.41
C LEU A 203 -14.07 -19.49 4.74
N SER A 204 -13.87 -20.33 3.72
CA SER A 204 -12.92 -21.46 3.78
C SER A 204 -11.49 -20.95 3.53
N ARG A 205 -10.54 -21.39 4.37
CA ARG A 205 -9.12 -21.02 4.30
C ARG A 205 -8.51 -21.55 2.99
N PHE A 206 -8.08 -20.64 2.12
CA PHE A 206 -7.17 -20.97 1.03
C PHE A 206 -5.75 -21.06 1.60
N GLU A 207 -5.17 -22.25 1.64
CA GLU A 207 -3.73 -22.44 1.90
C GLU A 207 -2.96 -22.28 0.59
N ALA A 208 -2.14 -21.23 0.50
CA ALA A 208 -1.24 -21.02 -0.63
C ALA A 208 0.04 -21.86 -0.44
N PRO A 209 0.56 -22.49 -1.51
CA PRO A 209 1.83 -23.22 -1.44
C PRO A 209 2.99 -22.26 -1.12
N GLN A 210 3.87 -22.64 -0.19
CA GLN A 210 5.08 -21.89 0.17
C GLN A 210 6.19 -22.16 -0.87
N PRO A 211 6.60 -21.20 -1.71
CA PRO A 211 7.75 -21.41 -2.59
C PRO A 211 9.06 -21.32 -1.79
N SER A 212 10.01 -22.20 -2.11
CA SER A 212 11.36 -22.14 -1.55
C SER A 212 12.08 -20.86 -1.99
N LEU A 213 12.89 -20.28 -1.09
CA LEU A 213 13.65 -19.03 -1.29
C LEU A 213 14.50 -19.01 -2.57
N VAL A 214 14.92 -20.18 -3.06
CA VAL A 214 15.79 -20.34 -4.23
C VAL A 214 15.05 -20.05 -5.54
N ASN A 215 13.83 -20.57 -5.72
CA ASN A 215 13.04 -20.37 -6.95
C ASN A 215 12.56 -18.92 -7.14
N LEU A 216 12.53 -18.15 -6.04
CA LEU A 216 12.02 -16.79 -6.02
C LEU A 216 13.04 -15.76 -6.56
N ILE A 217 14.34 -16.00 -6.35
CA ILE A 217 15.41 -15.08 -6.78
C ILE A 217 15.59 -15.14 -8.31
N GLU A 218 15.47 -16.33 -8.91
CA GLU A 218 15.69 -16.54 -10.35
C GLU A 218 14.62 -15.88 -11.24
N ASN A 219 13.46 -15.54 -10.67
CA ASN A 219 12.30 -15.04 -11.39
C ASN A 219 11.97 -13.55 -11.12
N LEU A 220 12.84 -12.81 -10.46
CA LEU A 220 12.62 -11.37 -10.21
C LEU A 220 12.75 -10.56 -11.52
N PRO A 221 11.87 -9.56 -11.77
CA PRO A 221 11.98 -8.68 -12.92
C PRO A 221 13.37 -8.04 -13.02
N ARG A 222 13.93 -7.93 -14.23
CA ARG A 222 15.30 -7.41 -14.48
C ARG A 222 15.57 -6.05 -13.81
N MET A 223 14.56 -5.22 -13.65
CA MET A 223 14.67 -3.92 -12.95
C MET A 223 14.94 -4.06 -11.44
N VAL A 224 14.35 -5.07 -10.80
CA VAL A 224 14.58 -5.41 -9.38
C VAL A 224 16.00 -5.95 -9.22
N LEU A 225 16.42 -6.89 -10.09
CA LEU A 225 17.79 -7.42 -10.10
C LEU A 225 18.83 -6.31 -10.32
N ARG A 226 18.57 -5.34 -11.21
CA ARG A 226 19.45 -4.17 -11.43
C ARG A 226 19.55 -3.26 -10.21
N LYS A 227 18.46 -3.06 -9.46
CA LYS A 227 18.49 -2.27 -8.20
C LYS A 227 19.28 -3.01 -7.11
N ILE A 228 19.07 -4.32 -6.97
CA ILE A 228 19.82 -5.18 -6.05
C ILE A 228 21.32 -5.13 -6.38
N ALA A 229 21.71 -5.37 -7.63
CA ALA A 229 23.10 -5.36 -8.08
C ALA A 229 23.80 -4.00 -7.83
N ARG A 230 23.13 -2.88 -8.13
CA ARG A 230 23.67 -1.53 -7.88
C ARG A 230 23.90 -1.24 -6.39
N LYS A 231 23.11 -1.85 -5.49
CA LYS A 231 23.24 -1.69 -4.04
C LYS A 231 24.43 -2.48 -3.48
N PHE A 232 24.68 -3.68 -3.98
CA PHE A 232 25.88 -4.47 -3.63
C PHE A 232 27.17 -3.85 -4.17
N GLN A 233 27.14 -3.28 -5.37
CA GLN A 233 28.29 -2.60 -5.97
C GLN A 233 28.67 -1.29 -5.24
N LYS A 234 27.72 -0.66 -4.53
CA LYS A 234 27.98 0.49 -3.64
C LYS A 234 28.54 0.09 -2.28
N ARG A 235 28.24 -1.12 -1.79
CA ARG A 235 28.81 -1.63 -0.53
C ARG A 235 30.25 -2.13 -0.68
N GLY A 236 30.65 -2.60 -1.87
CA GLY A 236 32.01 -3.05 -2.14
C GLY A 236 33.03 -1.96 -2.52
N ARG A 237 32.69 -0.67 -2.39
CA ARG A 237 33.63 0.45 -2.63
C ARG A 237 33.87 1.31 -1.37
N GLY A 238 33.53 0.75 -0.20
CA GLY A 238 33.65 1.40 1.10
C GLY A 238 34.39 0.53 2.12
N GLU A 239 35.36 -0.25 1.65
CA GLU A 239 36.43 -0.86 2.46
C GLU A 239 37.77 -0.50 1.82
#